data_AF-A0AAP2DWE0-F1
#
_entry.id   AF-A0AAP2DWE0-F1
#
_cell.length_a   1.000
_cell.length_b   1.000
_cell.length_c   1.000
_cell.angle_alpha   90.00
_cell.angle_beta   90.00
_cell.angle_gamma   90.00
#
_symmetry.space_group_name_H-M   'P 1'
#
loop_
_entity.id
_entity.type
_entity.pdbx_description
1 polymer ?
#
loop_
_entity_poly.entity_id
_entity_poly.type
_entity_poly.pdbx_seq_one_letter_code
_entity_poly.pdbx_strand_id
1 'polypeptide(L)'
;MKFNVRTTNKVTNHAGATAHTLDERLELYSAVVTTSLSDKFYEKAGERMERIRMLIELNEPDFVARLAVYTRQRMHLRSVPLMLAVELAKLQSGNSTVGNTVRQVVQRADEITELLAYYQLANARTGAKKLNKLSKQVQRGLSAAFNTFDEYQFAKYDRASEIKLKDALFLVHPKAVSEQQQAIFNKIVQGTLDIPYTWETTLSALGQQKFHSEGQKILAFRAQWEELIFSGKLGYMATLRNLRNMLEAGVSSQAMERVCTYLSDREAVAKSRQLPFRFLAAYREVKGLSSGLAAMVLDALEDAVAHSAANIRGFGSNTSVCIACDVSGSMQTPVSAKSKVQLYDIGLMLGILLQSRCAQVQTGMFGDTWKIVNVSRKNILGNVQEFYRREGEVGYSTNGYKVIQDLIARRQIVDKIMLFTDCQLWNSDSTQAGATATLSAQWTLYKKLAPKAKLYLFDLAGHGQAPVDVRASDVYLIAGWSDKVFDVLNALDEGRAALSEIEKIAL
;
A
#
# COMPACT_ATOMS: atom_id res chain seq x y z
N MET A 1 22.55 2.74 -44.43
CA MET A 1 22.14 3.09 -43.05
C MET A 1 20.82 2.37 -42.77
N LYS A 2 20.75 1.48 -41.77
CA LYS A 2 19.48 0.82 -41.42
C LYS A 2 18.73 1.73 -40.44
N PHE A 3 17.58 2.26 -40.86
CA PHE A 3 16.77 3.23 -40.10
C PHE A 3 15.83 2.59 -39.07
N ASN A 4 15.77 1.25 -39.03
CA ASN A 4 14.87 0.50 -38.16
C ASN A 4 15.68 -0.27 -37.10
N VAL A 5 16.22 0.47 -36.13
CA VAL A 5 16.90 -0.10 -34.95
C VAL A 5 15.96 0.11 -33.77
N ARG A 6 15.47 -0.98 -33.15
CA ARG A 6 14.80 -0.90 -31.84
C ARG A 6 15.82 -0.39 -30.83
N THR A 7 15.76 0.89 -30.48
CA THR A 7 16.53 1.48 -29.39
C THR A 7 15.99 0.93 -28.07
N THR A 8 16.69 -0.05 -27.50
CA THR A 8 16.52 -0.37 -26.08
C THR A 8 17.28 0.69 -25.29
N ASN A 9 16.58 1.64 -24.67
CA ASN A 9 17.18 2.61 -23.75
C ASN A 9 17.67 1.86 -22.49
N LYS A 10 18.90 1.35 -22.57
CA LYS A 10 19.62 0.79 -21.42
C LYS A 10 20.02 1.94 -20.52
N VAL A 11 19.71 1.80 -19.24
CA VAL A 11 20.10 2.71 -18.17
C VAL A 11 20.83 1.94 -17.09
N THR A 12 21.43 2.65 -16.15
CA THR A 12 22.07 2.04 -14.99
C THR A 12 21.15 2.20 -13.78
N ASN A 13 20.95 1.13 -13.02
CA ASN A 13 20.18 1.21 -11.79
C ASN A 13 20.99 1.83 -10.63
N HIS A 14 20.34 2.08 -9.49
CA HIS A 14 21.02 2.69 -8.34
C HIS A 14 22.15 1.80 -7.78
N ALA A 15 22.09 0.48 -8.04
CA ALA A 15 23.13 -0.48 -7.69
C ALA A 15 24.24 -0.62 -8.76
N GLY A 16 24.22 0.18 -9.83
CA GLY A 16 25.24 0.16 -10.87
C GLY A 16 25.06 -0.93 -11.95
N ALA A 17 23.96 -1.69 -11.93
CA ALA A 17 23.67 -2.73 -12.91
C ALA A 17 22.89 -2.21 -14.13
N THR A 18 22.98 -2.93 -15.25
CA THR A 18 22.18 -2.62 -16.45
C THR A 18 20.69 -2.84 -16.19
N ALA A 19 19.89 -1.82 -16.50
CA ALA A 19 18.44 -1.80 -16.40
C ALA A 19 17.82 -1.15 -17.65
N HIS A 20 16.50 -1.12 -17.71
CA HIS A 20 15.71 -0.60 -18.82
C HIS A 20 14.72 0.45 -18.31
N THR A 21 14.53 1.51 -19.09
CA THR A 21 13.50 2.52 -18.81
C THR A 21 12.10 1.96 -19.02
N LEU A 22 11.15 2.42 -18.21
CA LEU A 22 9.74 2.12 -18.39
C LEU A 22 9.10 3.07 -19.42
N ASP A 23 7.94 2.67 -19.93
CA ASP A 23 7.03 3.60 -20.62
C ASP A 23 6.52 4.65 -19.62
N GLU A 24 6.28 5.88 -20.08
CA GLU A 24 5.92 7.02 -19.23
C GLU A 24 4.65 6.78 -18.39
N ARG A 25 3.63 6.09 -18.94
CA ARG A 25 2.41 5.75 -18.20
C ARG A 25 2.69 4.70 -17.12
N LEU A 26 3.48 3.69 -17.46
CA LEU A 26 3.85 2.61 -16.54
C LEU A 26 4.79 3.12 -15.44
N GLU A 27 5.69 4.04 -15.76
CA GLU A 27 6.55 4.68 -14.78
C GLU A 27 5.74 5.51 -13.80
N LEU A 28 4.83 6.37 -14.30
CA LEU A 28 3.95 7.16 -13.45
C LEU A 28 3.13 6.25 -12.53
N TYR A 29 2.50 5.20 -13.10
CA TYR A 29 1.77 4.20 -12.34
C TYR A 29 2.63 3.58 -11.22
N SER A 30 3.82 3.06 -11.55
CA SER A 30 4.71 2.41 -10.59
C SER A 30 5.16 3.37 -9.49
N ALA A 31 5.49 4.61 -9.87
CA ALA A 31 5.93 5.64 -8.93
C ALA A 31 4.85 5.97 -7.88
N VAL A 32 3.57 6.03 -8.29
CA VAL A 32 2.45 6.43 -7.43
C VAL A 32 1.90 5.29 -6.57
N VAL A 33 1.87 4.04 -7.05
CA VAL A 33 1.30 2.91 -6.29
C VAL A 33 2.22 2.34 -5.22
N THR A 34 3.49 2.74 -5.23
CA THR A 34 4.53 2.29 -4.31
C THR A 34 5.02 3.42 -3.39
N THR A 35 4.27 4.51 -3.19
CA THR A 35 4.75 5.64 -2.39
C THR A 35 3.77 6.08 -1.32
N SER A 36 4.32 6.45 -0.17
CA SER A 36 3.66 7.23 0.87
C SER A 36 4.18 8.66 0.96
N LEU A 37 4.93 9.12 -0.07
CA LEU A 37 5.61 10.42 -0.11
C LEU A 37 6.59 10.63 1.06
N SER A 38 7.32 9.57 1.41
CA SER A 38 8.40 9.57 2.40
C SER A 38 9.70 9.09 1.78
N ASP A 39 10.83 9.37 2.43
CA ASP A 39 12.15 8.95 1.99
C ASP A 39 12.24 7.41 1.84
N LYS A 40 13.01 6.97 0.85
CA LYS A 40 13.36 5.56 0.58
C LYS A 40 14.88 5.39 0.55
N PHE A 41 15.33 4.14 0.44
CA PHE A 41 16.74 3.78 0.42
C PHE A 41 17.56 4.55 -0.64
N TYR A 42 17.05 4.61 -1.87
CA TYR A 42 17.76 5.23 -3.00
C TYR A 42 17.19 6.58 -3.47
N GLU A 43 16.04 7.02 -2.93
CA GLU A 43 15.33 8.20 -3.44
C GLU A 43 14.69 8.96 -2.27
N LYS A 44 14.96 10.26 -2.15
CA LYS A 44 14.33 11.11 -1.13
C LYS A 44 12.89 11.47 -1.52
N ALA A 45 12.04 11.78 -0.53
CA ALA A 45 10.65 12.15 -0.75
C ALA A 45 10.50 13.33 -1.73
N GLY A 46 11.34 14.36 -1.58
CA GLY A 46 11.35 15.54 -2.45
C GLY A 46 11.72 15.22 -3.90
N GLU A 47 12.76 14.40 -4.10
CA GLU A 47 13.19 13.94 -5.43
C GLU A 47 12.09 13.13 -6.11
N ARG A 48 11.43 12.23 -5.36
CA ARG A 48 10.32 11.43 -5.86
C ARG A 48 9.12 12.27 -6.24
N MET A 49 8.77 13.25 -5.43
CA MET A 49 7.69 14.18 -5.74
C MET A 49 7.96 14.94 -7.04
N GLU A 50 9.20 15.39 -7.24
CA GLU A 50 9.58 16.08 -8.46
C GLU A 50 9.54 15.15 -9.68
N ARG A 51 10.00 13.90 -9.53
CA ARG A 51 9.87 12.88 -10.58
C ARG A 51 8.42 12.60 -10.96
N ILE A 52 7.54 12.46 -9.96
CA ILE A 52 6.10 12.29 -10.22
C ILE A 52 5.52 13.51 -10.94
N ARG A 53 5.92 14.74 -10.59
CA ARG A 53 5.47 15.95 -11.30
C ARG A 53 5.88 15.96 -12.77
N MET A 54 7.15 15.66 -13.06
CA MET A 54 7.64 15.56 -14.45
C MET A 54 6.85 14.49 -15.22
N LEU A 55 6.61 13.32 -14.61
CA LEU A 55 5.82 12.26 -15.24
C LEU A 55 4.36 12.65 -15.47
N ILE A 56 3.76 13.46 -14.60
CA ILE A 56 2.40 13.99 -14.81
C ILE A 56 2.36 14.87 -16.06
N GLU A 57 3.39 15.70 -16.30
CA GLU A 57 3.48 16.57 -17.48
C GLU A 57 3.65 15.80 -18.79
N LEU A 58 4.30 14.63 -18.74
CA LEU A 58 4.51 13.76 -19.90
C LEU A 58 3.29 12.90 -20.24
N ASN A 59 2.27 12.86 -19.38
CA ASN A 59 1.12 11.97 -19.53
C ASN A 59 -0.17 12.72 -19.84
N GLU A 60 -1.07 12.03 -20.56
CA GLU A 60 -2.39 12.58 -20.90
C GLU A 60 -3.21 12.92 -19.63
N PRO A 61 -3.83 14.11 -19.55
CA PRO A 61 -4.60 14.54 -18.38
C PRO A 61 -5.69 13.58 -17.92
N ASP A 62 -6.38 12.93 -18.87
CA ASP A 62 -7.42 11.93 -18.59
C ASP A 62 -6.85 10.70 -17.89
N PHE A 63 -5.66 10.25 -18.29
CA PHE A 63 -4.97 9.15 -17.64
C PHE A 63 -4.56 9.51 -16.22
N VAL A 64 -3.99 10.70 -16.01
CA VAL A 64 -3.60 11.18 -14.67
C VAL A 64 -4.81 11.28 -13.74
N ALA A 65 -5.94 11.79 -14.23
CA ALA A 65 -7.20 11.85 -13.50
C ALA A 65 -7.69 10.45 -13.08
N ARG A 66 -7.75 9.50 -14.02
CA ARG A 66 -8.16 8.12 -13.74
C ARG A 66 -7.22 7.43 -12.78
N LEU A 67 -5.92 7.67 -12.90
CA LEU A 67 -4.90 7.12 -12.00
C LEU A 67 -5.07 7.66 -10.56
N ALA A 68 -5.39 8.95 -10.40
CA ALA A 68 -5.70 9.53 -9.09
C ALA A 68 -6.92 8.86 -8.45
N VAL A 69 -8.00 8.66 -9.21
CA VAL A 69 -9.20 7.98 -8.73
C VAL A 69 -8.93 6.50 -8.45
N TYR A 70 -8.19 5.80 -9.32
CA TYR A 70 -7.78 4.41 -9.15
C TYR A 70 -6.97 4.20 -7.86
N THR A 71 -5.95 5.03 -7.64
CA THR A 71 -5.09 4.93 -6.45
C THR A 71 -5.88 5.17 -5.16
N ARG A 72 -6.91 6.01 -5.18
CA ARG A 72 -7.80 6.21 -4.03
C ARG A 72 -8.79 5.06 -3.82
N GLN A 73 -9.51 4.68 -4.87
CA GLN A 73 -10.69 3.80 -4.77
C GLN A 73 -10.33 2.31 -4.82
N ARG A 74 -9.26 1.94 -5.54
CA ARG A 74 -8.84 0.55 -5.73
C ARG A 74 -7.62 0.21 -4.87
N MET A 75 -6.58 1.05 -4.90
CA MET A 75 -5.35 0.82 -4.13
C MET A 75 -5.42 1.32 -2.68
N HIS A 76 -6.48 2.07 -2.34
CA HIS A 76 -6.73 2.63 -1.00
C HIS A 76 -5.59 3.50 -0.46
N LEU A 77 -4.82 4.13 -1.35
CA LEU A 77 -3.81 5.14 -1.01
C LEU A 77 -4.48 6.46 -0.64
N ARG A 78 -3.80 7.29 0.15
CA ARG A 78 -4.37 8.53 0.68
C ARG A 78 -3.74 9.79 0.11
N SER A 79 -2.46 10.04 0.37
CA SER A 79 -1.84 11.34 0.06
C SER A 79 -1.53 11.51 -1.44
N VAL A 80 -1.14 10.43 -2.11
CA VAL A 80 -0.76 10.47 -3.53
C VAL A 80 -1.93 10.83 -4.46
N PRO A 81 -3.16 10.30 -4.29
CA PRO A 81 -4.32 10.77 -5.05
C PRO A 81 -4.55 12.29 -4.96
N LEU A 82 -4.35 12.89 -3.78
CA LEU A 82 -4.51 14.33 -3.59
C LEU A 82 -3.41 15.12 -4.31
N MET A 83 -2.18 14.60 -4.26
CA MET A 83 -1.03 15.13 -5.00
C MET A 83 -1.32 15.18 -6.50
N LEU A 84 -1.75 14.05 -7.07
CA LEU A 84 -2.09 13.93 -8.50
C LEU A 84 -3.19 14.91 -8.89
N ALA A 85 -4.25 15.03 -8.09
CA ALA A 85 -5.36 15.94 -8.38
C ALA A 85 -4.94 17.42 -8.36
N VAL A 86 -4.03 17.82 -7.46
CA VAL A 86 -3.53 19.19 -7.36
C VAL A 86 -2.54 19.52 -8.48
N GLU A 87 -1.62 18.61 -8.80
CA GLU A 87 -0.67 18.82 -9.90
C GLU A 87 -1.40 18.85 -11.26
N LEU A 88 -2.39 17.97 -11.46
CA LEU A 88 -3.28 18.02 -12.63
C LEU A 88 -3.99 19.37 -12.77
N ALA A 89 -4.39 19.98 -11.65
CA ALA A 89 -5.06 21.29 -11.63
C ALA A 89 -4.17 22.46 -12.11
N LYS A 90 -2.84 22.27 -12.17
CA LYS A 90 -1.92 23.26 -12.75
C LYS A 90 -1.87 23.18 -14.28
N LEU A 91 -2.00 21.96 -14.81
CA LEU A 91 -1.89 21.69 -16.25
C LEU A 91 -3.21 21.86 -16.99
N GLN A 92 -4.34 21.74 -16.29
CA GLN A 92 -5.67 21.74 -16.90
C GLN A 92 -6.53 22.90 -16.41
N SER A 93 -7.23 23.51 -17.35
CA SER A 93 -8.23 24.55 -17.08
C SER A 93 -9.39 24.46 -18.05
N GLY A 94 -10.54 25.04 -17.68
CA GLY A 94 -11.70 25.15 -18.57
C GLY A 94 -12.59 23.90 -18.71
N ASN A 95 -12.31 22.81 -18.00
CA ASN A 95 -13.14 21.59 -18.02
C ASN A 95 -13.56 21.13 -16.61
N SER A 96 -14.33 20.04 -16.51
CA SER A 96 -14.80 19.46 -15.24
C SER A 96 -13.89 18.37 -14.68
N THR A 97 -12.87 17.93 -15.42
CA THR A 97 -12.03 16.77 -15.10
C THR A 97 -11.38 16.89 -13.73
N VAL A 98 -10.76 18.03 -13.44
CA VAL A 98 -10.10 18.28 -12.14
C VAL A 98 -11.12 18.29 -11.01
N GLY A 99 -12.26 18.96 -11.17
CA GLY A 99 -13.28 19.05 -10.13
C GLY A 99 -13.89 17.70 -9.81
N ASN A 100 -14.19 16.89 -10.82
CA ASN A 100 -14.68 15.53 -10.66
C ASN A 100 -13.63 14.63 -9.99
N THR A 101 -12.37 14.72 -10.42
CA THR A 101 -11.25 13.97 -9.82
C THR A 101 -11.14 14.29 -8.34
N VAL A 102 -11.09 15.59 -7.96
CA VAL A 102 -11.03 16.04 -6.56
C VAL A 102 -12.18 15.47 -5.74
N ARG A 103 -13.42 15.51 -6.26
CA ARG A 103 -14.60 14.95 -5.58
C ARG A 103 -14.46 13.44 -5.32
N GLN A 104 -13.88 12.70 -6.27
CA GLN A 104 -13.74 11.24 -6.17
C GLN A 104 -12.56 10.80 -5.29
N VAL A 105 -11.49 11.60 -5.21
CA VAL A 105 -10.31 11.29 -4.39
C VAL A 105 -10.46 11.69 -2.92
N VAL A 106 -11.24 12.72 -2.61
CA VAL A 106 -11.51 13.13 -1.23
C VAL A 106 -12.63 12.24 -0.66
N GLN A 107 -12.28 11.31 0.23
CA GLN A 107 -13.23 10.36 0.86
C GLN A 107 -13.22 10.44 2.39
N ARG A 108 -12.43 11.34 2.98
CA ARG A 108 -12.46 11.66 4.41
C ARG A 108 -12.42 13.17 4.62
N ALA A 109 -13.03 13.63 5.71
CA ALA A 109 -13.08 15.06 6.01
C ALA A 109 -11.68 15.70 6.19
N ASP A 110 -10.71 15.00 6.77
CA ASP A 110 -9.33 15.49 6.89
C ASP A 110 -8.58 15.59 5.54
N GLU A 111 -9.07 14.94 4.48
CA GLU A 111 -8.43 15.02 3.16
C GLU A 111 -8.71 16.36 2.47
N ILE A 112 -9.72 17.11 2.92
CA ILE A 112 -9.98 18.48 2.46
C ILE A 112 -8.83 19.40 2.85
N THR A 113 -8.46 19.40 4.14
CA THR A 113 -7.38 20.26 4.66
C THR A 113 -6.01 19.79 4.17
N GLU A 114 -5.80 18.47 4.05
CA GLU A 114 -4.59 17.88 3.46
C GLU A 114 -4.40 18.31 2.00
N LEU A 115 -5.45 18.27 1.18
CA LEU A 115 -5.39 18.72 -0.22
C LEU A 115 -5.02 20.20 -0.30
N LEU A 116 -5.61 21.04 0.55
CA LEU A 116 -5.29 22.47 0.62
C LEU A 116 -3.85 22.72 1.10
N ALA A 117 -3.35 21.95 2.06
CA ALA A 117 -1.96 22.01 2.52
C ALA A 117 -1.00 21.67 1.39
N TYR A 118 -1.30 20.60 0.64
CA TYR A 118 -0.51 20.26 -0.54
C TYR A 118 -0.64 21.31 -1.64
N TYR A 119 -1.82 21.88 -1.86
CA TYR A 119 -2.03 22.97 -2.82
C TYR A 119 -1.19 24.20 -2.48
N GLN A 120 -1.11 24.58 -1.20
CA GLN A 120 -0.23 25.65 -0.72
C GLN A 120 1.24 25.34 -1.04
N LEU A 121 1.70 24.12 -0.70
CA LEU A 121 3.07 23.67 -0.95
C LEU A 121 3.42 23.66 -2.44
N ALA A 122 2.58 23.01 -3.26
CA ALA A 122 2.77 22.82 -4.68
C ALA A 122 2.79 24.15 -5.47
N ASN A 123 2.13 25.19 -4.97
CA ASN A 123 2.12 26.51 -5.56
C ASN A 123 3.10 27.49 -4.89
N ALA A 124 4.02 26.99 -4.06
CA ALA A 124 5.04 27.77 -3.35
C ALA A 124 4.49 29.01 -2.62
N ARG A 125 3.32 28.88 -1.98
CA ARG A 125 2.62 30.02 -1.38
C ARG A 125 3.10 30.28 0.05
N THR A 126 4.01 31.24 0.19
CA THR A 126 4.67 31.58 1.47
C THR A 126 4.16 32.87 2.13
N GLY A 127 3.40 33.71 1.41
CA GLY A 127 2.87 34.98 1.93
C GLY A 127 1.69 34.82 2.91
N ALA A 128 1.27 35.91 3.57
CA ALA A 128 0.22 35.86 4.60
C ALA A 128 -1.13 35.27 4.12
N LYS A 129 -1.51 35.50 2.85
CA LYS A 129 -2.74 34.95 2.24
C LYS A 129 -2.44 33.71 1.40
N LYS A 130 -1.95 32.64 2.05
CA LYS A 130 -1.43 31.42 1.39
C LYS A 130 -2.41 30.73 0.44
N LEU A 131 -3.72 30.95 0.50
CA LEU A 131 -4.71 30.26 -0.32
C LEU A 131 -5.64 31.16 -1.16
N ASN A 132 -5.38 32.47 -1.23
CA ASN A 132 -6.28 33.46 -1.87
C ASN A 132 -6.62 33.28 -3.36
N LYS A 133 -5.91 32.42 -4.09
CA LYS A 133 -6.14 32.12 -5.52
C LYS A 133 -6.42 30.64 -5.74
N LEU A 134 -7.35 30.05 -5.00
CA LEU A 134 -7.71 28.63 -5.20
C LEU A 134 -8.30 28.44 -6.61
N SER A 135 -7.84 27.40 -7.33
CA SER A 135 -8.42 27.04 -8.62
C SER A 135 -9.92 26.78 -8.50
N LYS A 136 -10.74 27.39 -9.35
CA LYS A 136 -12.20 27.20 -9.36
C LYS A 136 -12.59 25.72 -9.53
N GLN A 137 -11.77 24.93 -10.24
CA GLN A 137 -12.03 23.51 -10.42
C GLN A 137 -11.81 22.72 -9.10
N VAL A 138 -10.70 23.01 -8.41
CA VAL A 138 -10.40 22.42 -7.10
C VAL A 138 -11.46 22.85 -6.08
N GLN A 139 -11.83 24.14 -6.07
CA GLN A 139 -12.89 24.67 -5.23
C GLN A 139 -14.23 23.95 -5.46
N ARG A 140 -14.61 23.72 -6.72
CA ARG A 140 -15.83 22.96 -7.06
C ARG A 140 -15.78 21.52 -6.55
N GLY A 141 -14.65 20.84 -6.73
CA GLY A 141 -14.47 19.47 -6.23
C GLY A 141 -14.53 19.38 -4.71
N LEU A 142 -13.84 20.27 -4.01
CA LEU A 142 -13.90 20.35 -2.54
C LEU A 142 -15.30 20.75 -2.05
N SER A 143 -15.99 21.64 -2.75
CA SER A 143 -17.36 22.02 -2.42
C SER A 143 -18.31 20.83 -2.50
N ALA A 144 -18.12 19.95 -3.49
CA ALA A 144 -18.88 18.71 -3.57
C ALA A 144 -18.52 17.76 -2.42
N ALA A 145 -17.23 17.61 -2.10
CA ALA A 145 -16.76 16.74 -1.00
C ALA A 145 -17.25 17.21 0.39
N PHE A 146 -17.33 18.52 0.66
CA PHE A 146 -17.90 19.04 1.91
C PHE A 146 -19.34 18.56 2.17
N ASN A 147 -20.10 18.31 1.10
CA ASN A 147 -21.48 17.84 1.18
C ASN A 147 -21.61 16.31 1.26
N THR A 148 -20.50 15.56 1.34
CA THR A 148 -20.53 14.08 1.46
C THR A 148 -20.27 13.57 2.87
N PHE A 149 -19.96 14.45 3.83
CA PHE A 149 -19.58 14.06 5.19
C PHE A 149 -20.63 14.47 6.21
N ASP A 150 -20.85 13.60 7.19
CA ASP A 150 -21.68 13.85 8.36
C ASP A 150 -20.90 14.55 9.50
N GLU A 151 -21.62 14.96 10.55
CA GLU A 151 -21.02 15.63 11.70
C GLU A 151 -19.95 14.77 12.39
N TYR A 152 -20.21 13.47 12.56
CA TYR A 152 -19.26 12.56 13.20
C TYR A 152 -17.93 12.49 12.42
N GLN A 153 -18.00 12.43 11.09
CA GLN A 153 -16.81 12.41 10.23
C GLN A 153 -16.03 13.72 10.32
N PHE A 154 -16.69 14.88 10.33
CA PHE A 154 -16.01 16.15 10.56
C PHE A 154 -15.36 16.20 11.94
N ALA A 155 -16.10 15.86 13.00
CA ALA A 155 -15.61 15.90 14.36
C ALA A 155 -14.44 14.94 14.63
N LYS A 156 -14.52 13.70 14.12
CA LYS A 156 -13.45 12.69 14.20
C LYS A 156 -12.14 13.14 13.60
N TYR A 157 -12.21 13.99 12.58
CA TYR A 157 -11.08 14.44 11.80
C TYR A 157 -10.74 15.92 12.01
N ASP A 158 -11.44 16.60 12.92
CA ASP A 158 -11.11 17.94 13.35
C ASP A 158 -9.87 17.90 14.24
N ARG A 159 -8.73 18.29 13.66
CA ARG A 159 -7.42 18.21 14.30
C ARG A 159 -6.73 19.55 14.24
N ALA A 160 -5.98 19.87 15.29
CA ALA A 160 -5.07 21.00 15.30
C ALA A 160 -4.01 20.82 14.21
N SER A 161 -4.15 21.58 13.12
CA SER A 161 -3.25 21.62 11.98
C SER A 161 -3.18 23.05 11.45
N GLU A 162 -2.21 23.35 10.57
CA GLU A 162 -2.04 24.70 10.01
C GLU A 162 -3.28 25.19 9.27
N ILE A 163 -3.95 24.30 8.53
CA ILE A 163 -5.21 24.58 7.83
C ILE A 163 -6.33 23.82 8.53
N LYS A 164 -7.23 24.53 9.21
CA LYS A 164 -8.36 23.92 9.92
C LYS A 164 -9.55 23.71 8.97
N LEU A 165 -10.49 22.85 9.37
CA LEU A 165 -11.74 22.65 8.64
C LEU A 165 -12.54 23.96 8.48
N LYS A 166 -12.53 24.81 9.51
CA LYS A 166 -13.11 26.15 9.46
C LYS A 166 -12.49 27.04 8.38
N ASP A 167 -11.16 27.02 8.25
CA ASP A 167 -10.44 27.81 7.23
C ASP A 167 -10.77 27.27 5.83
N ALA A 168 -10.79 25.95 5.68
CA ALA A 168 -11.17 25.28 4.44
C ALA A 168 -12.61 25.62 4.03
N LEU A 169 -13.55 25.65 4.97
CA LEU A 169 -14.94 25.99 4.72
C LEU A 169 -15.08 27.42 4.21
N PHE A 170 -14.39 28.38 4.86
CA PHE A 170 -14.37 29.77 4.41
C PHE A 170 -13.66 29.96 3.08
N LEU A 171 -12.65 29.15 2.76
CA LEU A 171 -11.97 29.25 1.48
C LEU A 171 -12.79 28.66 0.33
N VAL A 172 -13.40 27.50 0.58
CA VAL A 172 -14.12 26.74 -0.45
C VAL A 172 -15.51 27.34 -0.71
N HIS A 173 -16.14 27.90 0.31
CA HIS A 173 -17.51 28.42 0.27
C HIS A 173 -18.52 27.40 -0.27
N PRO A 174 -18.61 26.18 0.31
CA PRO A 174 -19.56 25.19 -0.18
C PRO A 174 -21.00 25.66 0.07
N LYS A 175 -21.84 25.55 -0.96
CA LYS A 175 -23.29 25.65 -0.77
C LYS A 175 -23.80 24.35 -0.17
N ALA A 176 -24.42 24.41 0.99
CA ALA A 176 -25.02 23.27 1.65
C ALA A 176 -26.13 22.65 0.77
N VAL A 177 -26.14 21.32 0.66
CA VAL A 177 -27.18 20.59 -0.09
C VAL A 177 -28.51 20.49 0.67
N SER A 178 -28.50 20.72 1.98
CA SER A 178 -29.67 20.69 2.84
C SER A 178 -29.50 21.60 4.06
N GLU A 179 -30.60 21.88 4.77
CA GLU A 179 -30.57 22.61 6.04
C GLU A 179 -29.76 21.88 7.11
N GLN A 180 -29.84 20.54 7.15
CA GLN A 180 -29.02 19.72 8.06
C GLN A 180 -27.53 19.93 7.77
N GLN A 181 -27.13 19.91 6.49
CA GLN A 181 -25.73 20.14 6.13
C GLN A 181 -25.30 21.57 6.47
N GLN A 182 -26.19 22.56 6.30
CA GLN A 182 -25.93 23.94 6.71
C GLN A 182 -25.72 24.05 8.23
N ALA A 183 -26.50 23.33 9.03
CA ALA A 183 -26.32 23.29 10.48
C ALA A 183 -24.95 22.72 10.87
N ILE A 184 -24.50 21.65 10.20
CA ILE A 184 -23.15 21.09 10.40
C ILE A 184 -22.08 22.13 10.05
N PHE A 185 -22.21 22.81 8.91
CA PHE A 185 -21.28 23.87 8.51
C PHE A 185 -21.23 25.02 9.53
N ASN A 186 -22.38 25.40 10.10
CA ASN A 186 -22.43 26.40 11.16
C ASN A 186 -21.67 25.94 12.42
N LYS A 187 -21.81 24.67 12.82
CA LYS A 187 -21.04 24.09 13.93
C LYS A 187 -19.54 24.11 13.68
N ILE A 188 -19.08 23.82 12.44
CA ILE A 188 -17.66 23.95 12.05
C ILE A 188 -17.17 25.39 12.24
N VAL A 189 -17.95 26.39 11.80
CA VAL A 189 -17.57 27.80 11.94
C VAL A 189 -17.49 28.23 13.40
N GLN A 190 -18.43 27.76 14.22
CA GLN A 190 -18.53 28.08 15.64
C GLN A 190 -17.53 27.29 16.51
N GLY A 191 -16.98 26.19 16.00
CA GLY A 191 -16.12 25.29 16.78
C GLY A 191 -16.91 24.47 17.79
N THR A 192 -18.16 24.12 17.46
CA THR A 192 -19.13 23.44 18.34
C THR A 192 -19.56 22.08 17.81
N LEU A 193 -18.70 21.44 17.00
CA LEU A 193 -18.90 20.05 16.59
C LEU A 193 -18.94 19.13 17.83
N ASP A 194 -19.83 18.16 17.80
CA ASP A 194 -19.97 17.20 18.90
C ASP A 194 -18.68 16.38 19.08
N ILE A 195 -18.31 16.07 20.34
CA ILE A 195 -17.15 15.22 20.61
C ILE A 195 -17.46 13.80 20.10
N PRO A 196 -16.68 13.26 19.16
CA PRO A 196 -16.98 11.97 18.57
C PRO A 196 -16.72 10.86 19.60
N TYR A 197 -17.64 9.89 19.69
CA TYR A 197 -17.42 8.69 20.50
C TYR A 197 -16.40 7.78 19.80
N THR A 198 -15.14 7.83 20.24
CA THR A 198 -14.04 7.01 19.75
C THR A 198 -13.22 6.47 20.92
N TRP A 199 -12.43 5.42 20.70
CA TRP A 199 -11.57 4.89 21.75
C TRP A 199 -10.54 5.92 22.23
N GLU A 200 -10.06 6.81 21.34
CA GLU A 200 -9.13 7.87 21.73
C GLU A 200 -9.78 8.86 22.70
N THR A 201 -11.00 9.32 22.40
CA THR A 201 -11.69 10.32 23.21
C THR A 201 -12.14 9.76 24.55
N THR A 202 -12.69 8.53 24.56
CA THR A 202 -13.15 7.89 25.80
C THR A 202 -11.97 7.54 26.73
N LEU A 203 -10.89 6.94 26.20
CA LEU A 203 -9.73 6.60 27.03
C LEU A 203 -8.94 7.82 27.48
N SER A 204 -8.86 8.88 26.66
CA SER A 204 -8.23 10.14 27.08
C SER A 204 -9.04 10.80 28.20
N ALA A 205 -10.37 10.83 28.10
CA ALA A 205 -11.23 11.37 29.15
C ALA A 205 -11.09 10.55 30.45
N LEU A 206 -11.05 9.22 30.33
CA LEU A 206 -10.83 8.33 31.48
C LEU A 206 -9.45 8.54 32.12
N GLY A 207 -8.41 8.71 31.32
CA GLY A 207 -7.05 8.95 31.80
C GLY A 207 -6.86 10.27 32.57
N GLN A 208 -7.78 11.23 32.40
CA GLN A 208 -7.78 12.49 33.15
C GLN A 208 -8.51 12.40 34.50
N GLN A 209 -9.21 11.30 34.76
CA GLN A 209 -9.90 11.09 36.04
C GLN A 209 -8.90 10.74 37.16
N LYS A 210 -9.22 11.17 38.38
CA LYS A 210 -8.45 10.81 39.57
C LYS A 210 -8.94 9.47 40.11
N PHE A 211 -8.05 8.50 40.21
CA PHE A 211 -8.31 7.18 40.79
C PHE A 211 -7.71 7.10 42.19
N HIS A 212 -8.37 6.41 43.12
CA HIS A 212 -7.88 6.23 44.49
C HIS A 212 -6.77 5.18 44.59
N SER A 213 -6.68 4.27 43.61
CA SER A 213 -5.62 3.26 43.52
C SER A 213 -5.35 2.83 42.07
N GLU A 214 -4.17 2.24 41.83
CA GLU A 214 -3.83 1.70 40.51
C GLU A 214 -4.77 0.54 40.12
N GLY A 215 -5.23 -0.26 41.09
CA GLY A 215 -6.21 -1.33 40.86
C GLY A 215 -7.55 -0.81 40.34
N GLN A 216 -8.05 0.31 40.88
CA GLN A 216 -9.28 0.94 40.38
C GLN A 216 -9.11 1.46 38.94
N LYS A 217 -7.95 2.05 38.64
CA LYS A 217 -7.63 2.54 37.31
C LYS A 217 -7.62 1.40 36.29
N ILE A 218 -6.96 0.27 36.59
CA ILE A 218 -6.94 -0.90 35.72
C ILE A 218 -8.37 -1.41 35.44
N LEU A 219 -9.20 -1.54 36.49
CA LEU A 219 -10.60 -1.97 36.34
C LEU A 219 -11.43 -1.00 35.49
N ALA A 220 -11.22 0.30 35.64
CA ALA A 220 -11.92 1.31 34.85
C ALA A 220 -11.54 1.26 33.36
N PHE A 221 -10.24 1.13 33.06
CA PHE A 221 -9.76 0.99 31.67
C PHE A 221 -10.27 -0.30 31.03
N ARG A 222 -10.30 -1.40 31.78
CA ARG A 222 -10.91 -2.67 31.34
C ARG A 222 -12.39 -2.48 31.00
N ALA A 223 -13.18 -1.90 31.91
CA ALA A 223 -14.60 -1.67 31.70
C ALA A 223 -14.87 -0.78 30.48
N GLN A 224 -14.06 0.26 30.28
CA GLN A 224 -14.18 1.14 29.12
C GLN A 224 -13.88 0.43 27.80
N TRP A 225 -12.89 -0.46 27.76
CA TRP A 225 -12.62 -1.30 26.59
C TRP A 225 -13.77 -2.27 26.32
N GLU A 226 -14.30 -2.92 27.36
CA GLU A 226 -15.45 -3.82 27.21
C GLU A 226 -16.68 -3.05 26.68
N GLU A 227 -16.97 -1.85 27.20
CA GLU A 227 -18.04 -0.99 26.69
C GLU A 227 -17.83 -0.66 25.20
N LEU A 228 -16.62 -0.28 24.79
CA LEU A 228 -16.29 0.00 23.39
C LEU A 228 -16.52 -1.22 22.50
N ILE A 229 -16.12 -2.41 22.95
CA ILE A 229 -16.29 -3.68 22.22
C ILE A 229 -17.79 -4.03 22.09
N PHE A 230 -18.54 -3.98 23.19
CA PHE A 230 -19.96 -4.36 23.21
C PHE A 230 -20.86 -3.33 22.51
N SER A 231 -20.46 -2.05 22.47
CA SER A 231 -21.18 -1.01 21.74
C SER A 231 -21.22 -1.23 20.22
N GLY A 232 -20.29 -2.03 19.66
CA GLY A 232 -20.14 -2.20 18.22
C GLY A 232 -19.63 -0.96 17.47
N LYS A 233 -19.26 0.11 18.18
CA LYS A 233 -18.78 1.37 17.58
C LYS A 233 -17.29 1.36 17.25
N LEU A 234 -16.56 0.30 17.64
CA LEU A 234 -15.15 0.15 17.32
C LEU A 234 -14.96 -0.34 15.88
N GLY A 235 -14.57 0.58 14.99
CA GLY A 235 -14.32 0.25 13.58
C GLY A 235 -13.16 -0.74 13.40
N TYR A 236 -13.17 -1.50 12.31
CA TYR A 236 -12.25 -2.62 12.06
C TYR A 236 -10.76 -2.27 12.26
N MET A 237 -10.29 -1.16 11.69
CA MET A 237 -8.90 -0.69 11.86
C MET A 237 -8.57 -0.34 13.32
N ALA A 238 -9.52 0.26 14.05
CA ALA A 238 -9.34 0.61 15.45
C ALA A 238 -9.24 -0.66 16.31
N THR A 239 -10.06 -1.67 16.02
CA THR A 239 -9.95 -3.00 16.64
C THR A 239 -8.57 -3.60 16.39
N LEU A 240 -8.15 -3.70 15.13
CA LEU A 240 -6.87 -4.29 14.73
C LEU A 240 -5.66 -3.61 15.39
N ARG A 241 -5.68 -2.28 15.50
CA ARG A 241 -4.59 -1.49 16.09
C ARG A 241 -4.51 -1.59 17.62
N ASN A 242 -5.61 -1.93 18.29
CA ASN A 242 -5.71 -1.89 19.75
C ASN A 242 -5.77 -3.29 20.39
N LEU A 243 -5.51 -4.37 19.64
CA LEU A 243 -5.50 -5.73 20.18
C LEU A 243 -4.59 -5.90 21.40
N ARG A 244 -3.35 -5.38 21.33
CA ARG A 244 -2.46 -5.37 22.50
C ARG A 244 -3.09 -4.66 23.69
N ASN A 245 -3.61 -3.44 23.48
CA ASN A 245 -4.17 -2.62 24.55
C ASN A 245 -5.35 -3.31 25.24
N MET A 246 -6.20 -4.01 24.47
CA MET A 246 -7.31 -4.79 25.01
C MET A 246 -6.83 -6.00 25.84
N LEU A 247 -5.82 -6.72 25.34
CA LEU A 247 -5.23 -7.86 26.03
C LEU A 247 -4.53 -7.44 27.33
N GLU A 248 -3.76 -6.35 27.30
CA GLU A 248 -3.07 -5.78 28.47
C GLU A 248 -4.03 -5.18 29.49
N ALA A 249 -5.16 -4.61 29.04
CA ALA A 249 -6.24 -4.16 29.93
C ALA A 249 -6.99 -5.34 30.59
N GLY A 250 -6.72 -6.58 30.18
CA GLY A 250 -7.32 -7.77 30.78
C GLY A 250 -8.83 -7.87 30.56
N VAL A 251 -9.33 -7.47 29.39
CA VAL A 251 -10.75 -7.63 29.03
C VAL A 251 -11.19 -9.10 29.13
N SER A 252 -12.46 -9.32 29.42
CA SER A 252 -13.04 -10.66 29.55
C SER A 252 -12.90 -11.51 28.27
N SER A 253 -12.88 -12.83 28.44
CA SER A 253 -12.88 -13.77 27.30
C SER A 253 -14.06 -13.54 26.37
N GLN A 254 -15.24 -13.19 26.89
CA GLN A 254 -16.42 -12.87 26.08
C GLN A 254 -16.22 -11.63 25.21
N ALA A 255 -15.61 -10.56 25.76
CA ALA A 255 -15.24 -9.40 24.97
C ALA A 255 -14.22 -9.76 23.88
N MET A 256 -13.23 -10.59 24.20
CA MET A 256 -12.23 -11.02 23.22
C MET A 256 -12.80 -11.94 22.15
N GLU A 257 -13.74 -12.85 22.47
CA GLU A 257 -14.49 -13.64 21.48
C GLU A 257 -15.22 -12.75 20.48
N ARG A 258 -15.86 -11.68 20.97
CA ARG A 258 -16.55 -10.72 20.09
C ARG A 258 -15.58 -9.98 19.18
N VAL A 259 -14.42 -9.59 19.69
CA VAL A 259 -13.34 -8.99 18.89
C VAL A 259 -12.85 -9.96 17.82
N CYS A 260 -12.57 -11.20 18.19
CA CYS A 260 -12.07 -12.23 17.28
C CYS A 260 -13.09 -12.57 16.19
N THR A 261 -14.36 -12.78 16.58
CA THR A 261 -15.47 -13.01 15.65
C THR A 261 -15.62 -11.88 14.64
N TYR A 262 -15.48 -10.63 15.08
CA TYR A 262 -15.56 -9.48 14.17
C TYR A 262 -14.34 -9.37 13.24
N LEU A 263 -13.13 -9.70 13.73
CA LEU A 263 -11.92 -9.66 12.91
C LEU A 263 -11.91 -10.77 11.85
N SER A 264 -12.36 -11.98 12.21
CA SER A 264 -12.45 -13.11 11.27
C SER A 264 -13.73 -13.10 10.43
N ASP A 265 -14.65 -12.15 10.62
CA ASP A 265 -15.83 -12.06 9.76
C ASP A 265 -15.47 -11.67 8.32
N ARG A 266 -15.91 -12.49 7.37
CA ARG A 266 -15.58 -12.34 5.94
C ARG A 266 -16.08 -11.01 5.37
N GLU A 267 -17.27 -10.56 5.75
CA GLU A 267 -17.81 -9.29 5.25
C GLU A 267 -17.09 -8.09 5.85
N ALA A 268 -16.79 -8.13 7.14
CA ALA A 268 -16.05 -7.11 7.85
C ALA A 268 -14.66 -6.94 7.24
N VAL A 269 -13.93 -8.04 7.00
CA VAL A 269 -12.64 -8.05 6.30
C VAL A 269 -12.76 -7.39 4.92
N ALA A 270 -13.73 -7.80 4.10
CA ALA A 270 -13.92 -7.26 2.75
C ALA A 270 -14.25 -5.75 2.75
N LYS A 271 -15.09 -5.31 3.69
CA LYS A 271 -15.48 -3.89 3.85
C LYS A 271 -14.37 -3.03 4.48
N SER A 272 -13.44 -3.66 5.21
CA SER A 272 -12.39 -2.96 5.99
C SER A 272 -11.36 -2.21 5.15
N ARG A 273 -11.17 -2.63 3.89
CA ARG A 273 -10.14 -2.12 2.97
C ARG A 273 -8.72 -2.15 3.58
N GLN A 274 -8.46 -3.08 4.51
CA GLN A 274 -7.15 -3.22 5.13
C GLN A 274 -6.16 -3.85 4.15
N LEU A 275 -4.96 -3.26 4.08
CA LEU A 275 -3.85 -3.84 3.33
C LEU A 275 -3.32 -5.08 4.08
N PRO A 276 -2.89 -6.15 3.39
CA PRO A 276 -2.51 -7.40 4.03
C PRO A 276 -1.48 -7.28 5.15
N PHE A 277 -0.46 -6.43 4.99
CA PHE A 277 0.59 -6.23 6.00
C PHE A 277 0.06 -5.63 7.31
N ARG A 278 -1.17 -5.09 7.34
CA ARG A 278 -1.79 -4.61 8.59
C ARG A 278 -2.14 -5.77 9.52
N PHE A 279 -2.55 -6.92 8.98
CA PHE A 279 -2.74 -8.15 9.75
C PHE A 279 -1.42 -8.66 10.31
N LEU A 280 -0.35 -8.61 9.52
CA LEU A 280 1.00 -8.97 9.98
C LEU A 280 1.47 -8.10 11.15
N ALA A 281 1.29 -6.78 11.03
CA ALA A 281 1.66 -5.85 12.09
C ALA A 281 0.91 -6.17 13.38
N ALA A 282 -0.40 -6.39 13.32
CA ALA A 282 -1.19 -6.79 14.48
C ALA A 282 -0.75 -8.14 15.06
N TYR A 283 -0.50 -9.13 14.20
CA TYR A 283 -0.06 -10.46 14.58
C TYR A 283 1.27 -10.43 15.35
N ARG A 284 2.25 -9.63 14.88
CA ARG A 284 3.52 -9.44 15.59
C ARG A 284 3.34 -8.77 16.95
N GLU A 285 2.48 -7.76 17.04
CA GLU A 285 2.26 -7.06 18.31
C GLU A 285 1.55 -7.94 19.36
N VAL A 286 0.75 -8.94 18.93
CA VAL A 286 0.07 -9.92 19.79
C VAL A 286 0.94 -11.13 20.12
N LYS A 287 1.72 -11.65 19.16
CA LYS A 287 2.51 -12.89 19.33
C LYS A 287 3.52 -12.83 20.50
N GLY A 288 4.00 -11.64 20.84
CA GLY A 288 4.92 -11.43 21.96
C GLY A 288 4.27 -11.32 23.33
N LEU A 289 2.94 -11.42 23.46
CA LEU A 289 2.22 -11.21 24.71
C LEU A 289 2.05 -12.52 25.49
N SER A 290 2.19 -12.45 26.82
CA SER A 290 1.99 -13.59 27.74
C SER A 290 0.52 -13.85 28.11
N SER A 291 -0.44 -13.32 27.35
CA SER A 291 -1.87 -13.47 27.64
C SER A 291 -2.38 -14.84 27.19
N GLY A 292 -3.17 -15.52 28.04
CA GLY A 292 -3.83 -16.78 27.68
C GLY A 292 -4.85 -16.64 26.54
N LEU A 293 -5.32 -15.41 26.25
CA LEU A 293 -6.21 -15.11 25.13
C LEU A 293 -5.44 -14.77 23.85
N ALA A 294 -4.10 -14.68 23.87
CA ALA A 294 -3.34 -14.32 22.67
C ALA A 294 -3.54 -15.33 21.53
N ALA A 295 -3.63 -16.63 21.84
CA ALA A 295 -3.82 -17.68 20.84
C ALA A 295 -5.08 -17.48 19.98
N MET A 296 -6.23 -17.20 20.61
CA MET A 296 -7.49 -16.99 19.88
C MET A 296 -7.43 -15.77 18.95
N VAL A 297 -6.68 -14.74 19.36
CA VAL A 297 -6.50 -13.53 18.56
C VAL A 297 -5.60 -13.81 17.36
N LEU A 298 -4.54 -14.61 17.54
CA LEU A 298 -3.65 -15.02 16.45
C LEU A 298 -4.41 -15.87 15.42
N ASP A 299 -5.26 -16.79 15.87
CA ASP A 299 -6.12 -17.60 14.98
C ASP A 299 -7.10 -16.71 14.19
N ALA A 300 -7.77 -15.76 14.88
CA ALA A 300 -8.68 -14.83 14.21
C ALA A 300 -7.98 -13.93 13.17
N LEU A 301 -6.71 -13.57 13.41
CA LEU A 301 -5.90 -12.82 12.45
C LEU A 301 -5.50 -13.67 11.23
N GLU A 302 -5.21 -14.96 11.42
CA GLU A 302 -4.98 -15.90 10.32
C GLU A 302 -6.24 -16.08 9.46
N ASP A 303 -7.40 -16.26 10.08
CA ASP A 303 -8.68 -16.32 9.38
C ASP A 303 -8.97 -15.02 8.61
N ALA A 304 -8.74 -13.87 9.26
CA ALA A 304 -8.93 -12.56 8.64
C ALA A 304 -8.06 -12.38 7.38
N VAL A 305 -6.78 -12.73 7.44
CA VAL A 305 -5.90 -12.61 6.27
C VAL A 305 -6.27 -13.64 5.19
N ALA A 306 -6.71 -14.84 5.57
CA ALA A 306 -7.20 -15.84 4.61
C ALA A 306 -8.46 -15.36 3.88
N HIS A 307 -9.37 -14.67 4.57
CA HIS A 307 -10.53 -14.01 3.94
C HIS A 307 -10.12 -12.87 3.02
N SER A 308 -9.10 -12.09 3.39
CA SER A 308 -8.56 -11.03 2.51
C SER A 308 -7.97 -11.64 1.22
N ALA A 309 -7.37 -12.82 1.33
CA ALA A 309 -6.79 -13.55 0.21
C ALA A 309 -7.82 -14.28 -0.67
N ALA A 310 -9.09 -14.38 -0.25
CA ALA A 310 -10.07 -15.25 -0.92
C ALA A 310 -10.34 -14.85 -2.38
N ASN A 311 -10.20 -13.56 -2.70
CA ASN A 311 -10.39 -13.03 -4.06
C ASN A 311 -9.16 -13.19 -4.96
N ILE A 312 -8.02 -13.60 -4.39
CA ILE A 312 -6.82 -13.90 -5.17
C ILE A 312 -7.05 -15.23 -5.90
N ARG A 313 -7.12 -15.16 -7.23
CA ARG A 313 -7.36 -16.32 -8.11
C ARG A 313 -6.33 -17.44 -7.90
N GLY A 314 -5.05 -17.07 -7.80
CA GLY A 314 -3.95 -18.03 -7.72
C GLY A 314 -3.87 -18.93 -8.96
N PHE A 315 -3.22 -20.09 -8.79
CA PHE A 315 -2.95 -21.02 -9.89
C PHE A 315 -3.23 -22.47 -9.49
N GLY A 316 -3.91 -23.20 -10.38
CA GLY A 316 -4.27 -24.61 -10.18
C GLY A 316 -3.08 -25.57 -10.29
N SER A 317 -3.34 -26.87 -10.21
CA SER A 317 -2.31 -27.92 -10.28
C SER A 317 -1.67 -28.08 -11.67
N ASN A 318 -2.24 -27.43 -12.69
CA ASN A 318 -1.74 -27.39 -14.06
C ASN A 318 -0.74 -26.27 -14.32
N THR A 319 -0.40 -25.48 -13.30
CA THR A 319 0.51 -24.34 -13.41
C THR A 319 1.48 -24.35 -12.26
N SER A 320 2.75 -24.55 -12.61
CA SER A 320 3.88 -24.56 -11.69
C SER A 320 4.42 -23.15 -11.47
N VAL A 321 4.54 -22.75 -10.21
CA VAL A 321 4.93 -21.39 -9.82
C VAL A 321 6.18 -21.41 -8.93
N CYS A 322 7.15 -20.55 -9.22
CA CYS A 322 8.27 -20.24 -8.34
C CYS A 322 8.12 -18.81 -7.80
N ILE A 323 7.96 -18.68 -6.49
CA ILE A 323 7.83 -17.39 -5.79
C ILE A 323 9.12 -17.16 -5.01
N ALA A 324 9.78 -16.03 -5.29
CA ALA A 324 11.01 -15.64 -4.63
C ALA A 324 10.87 -14.24 -4.02
N CYS A 325 11.09 -14.15 -2.71
CA CYS A 325 11.00 -12.90 -1.97
C CYS A 325 12.39 -12.35 -1.69
N ASP A 326 12.59 -11.08 -1.99
CA ASP A 326 13.84 -10.36 -1.77
C ASP A 326 13.99 -9.97 -0.30
N VAL A 327 15.12 -10.33 0.32
CA VAL A 327 15.48 -9.96 1.70
C VAL A 327 16.71 -9.04 1.78
N SER A 328 17.11 -8.47 0.65
CA SER A 328 18.27 -7.57 0.54
C SER A 328 18.17 -6.35 1.46
N GLY A 329 19.32 -5.72 1.71
CA GLY A 329 19.40 -4.55 2.58
C GLY A 329 18.51 -3.38 2.14
N SER A 330 18.30 -3.18 0.83
CA SER A 330 17.42 -2.13 0.33
C SER A 330 15.93 -2.40 0.63
N MET A 331 15.54 -3.67 0.72
CA MET A 331 14.20 -4.10 1.13
C MET A 331 13.94 -3.90 2.62
N GLN A 332 14.98 -3.74 3.47
CA GLN A 332 14.85 -3.46 4.90
C GLN A 332 14.52 -1.99 5.21
N THR A 333 13.93 -1.28 4.25
CA THR A 333 13.51 0.11 4.39
C THR A 333 12.07 0.18 4.86
N PRO A 334 11.76 0.95 5.94
CA PRO A 334 10.40 1.21 6.36
C PRO A 334 9.55 1.84 5.24
N VAL A 335 8.32 1.39 5.09
CA VAL A 335 7.44 1.93 4.03
C VAL A 335 7.00 3.38 4.28
N SER A 336 7.11 3.86 5.52
CA SER A 336 6.99 5.28 5.87
C SER A 336 7.75 5.56 7.16
N ALA A 337 8.06 6.83 7.44
CA ALA A 337 8.89 7.24 8.58
C ALA A 337 8.39 6.76 9.96
N LYS A 338 7.08 6.49 10.11
CA LYS A 338 6.47 6.00 11.36
C LYS A 338 6.08 4.51 11.31
N SER A 339 6.47 3.81 10.25
CA SER A 339 6.14 2.39 10.06
C SER A 339 7.23 1.50 10.64
N LYS A 340 6.83 0.45 11.37
CA LYS A 340 7.73 -0.69 11.64
C LYS A 340 7.76 -1.71 10.50
N VAL A 341 6.77 -1.65 9.59
CA VAL A 341 6.67 -2.52 8.42
C VAL A 341 7.64 -2.02 7.35
N GLN A 342 8.48 -2.93 6.85
CA GLN A 342 9.48 -2.68 5.81
C GLN A 342 9.01 -3.18 4.43
N LEU A 343 9.73 -2.85 3.35
CA LEU A 343 9.40 -3.37 2.01
C LEU A 343 9.53 -4.90 1.94
N TYR A 344 10.53 -5.46 2.62
CA TYR A 344 10.72 -6.91 2.70
C TYR A 344 9.49 -7.60 3.35
N ASP A 345 8.87 -7.00 4.37
CA ASP A 345 7.63 -7.51 4.98
C ASP A 345 6.49 -7.56 3.97
N ILE A 346 6.35 -6.51 3.15
CA ILE A 346 5.33 -6.46 2.10
C ILE A 346 5.60 -7.53 1.04
N GLY A 347 6.85 -7.69 0.62
CA GLY A 347 7.26 -8.71 -0.34
C GLY A 347 6.94 -10.12 0.14
N LEU A 348 7.30 -10.44 1.40
CA LEU A 348 6.92 -11.70 2.03
C LEU A 348 5.41 -11.87 2.13
N MET A 349 4.68 -10.86 2.60
CA MET A 349 3.23 -10.94 2.75
C MET A 349 2.55 -11.24 1.42
N LEU A 350 2.89 -10.51 0.36
CA LEU A 350 2.32 -10.74 -0.97
C LEU A 350 2.75 -12.10 -1.54
N GLY A 351 4.02 -12.48 -1.39
CA GLY A 351 4.52 -13.78 -1.84
C GLY A 351 3.82 -14.96 -1.16
N ILE A 352 3.64 -14.90 0.17
CA ILE A 352 2.96 -15.96 0.93
C ILE A 352 1.45 -15.95 0.71
N LEU A 353 0.82 -14.78 0.54
CA LEU A 353 -0.57 -14.69 0.11
C LEU A 353 -0.79 -15.43 -1.19
N LEU A 354 0.04 -15.18 -2.21
CA LEU A 354 -0.08 -15.87 -3.48
C LEU A 354 0.24 -17.37 -3.34
N GLN A 355 1.25 -17.75 -2.55
CA GLN A 355 1.57 -19.13 -2.24
C GLN A 355 0.36 -19.91 -1.70
N SER A 356 -0.42 -19.30 -0.81
CA SER A 356 -1.62 -19.93 -0.23
C SER A 356 -2.68 -20.28 -1.29
N ARG A 357 -2.64 -19.61 -2.44
CA ARG A 357 -3.60 -19.73 -3.55
C ARG A 357 -3.07 -20.56 -4.73
N CYS A 358 -1.84 -21.06 -4.64
CA CYS A 358 -1.25 -21.89 -5.67
C CYS A 358 -1.25 -23.36 -5.25
N ALA A 359 -1.60 -24.28 -6.17
CA ALA A 359 -1.56 -25.71 -5.89
C ALA A 359 -0.16 -26.31 -6.08
N GLN A 360 0.56 -25.88 -7.12
CA GLN A 360 1.92 -26.32 -7.43
C GLN A 360 2.88 -25.13 -7.32
N VAL A 361 3.42 -24.91 -6.13
CA VAL A 361 4.23 -23.73 -5.83
C VAL A 361 5.47 -24.07 -5.03
N GLN A 362 6.59 -23.49 -5.45
CA GLN A 362 7.83 -23.42 -4.70
C GLN A 362 8.00 -22.00 -4.20
N THR A 363 8.24 -21.83 -2.90
CA THR A 363 8.55 -20.54 -2.28
C THR A 363 9.97 -20.51 -1.76
N GLY A 364 10.56 -19.33 -1.73
CA GLY A 364 11.86 -19.10 -1.12
C GLY A 364 12.21 -17.63 -1.00
N MET A 365 13.42 -17.37 -0.50
CA MET A 365 13.96 -16.03 -0.35
C MET A 365 15.33 -15.91 -1.00
N PHE A 366 15.68 -14.73 -1.49
CA PHE A 366 16.99 -14.47 -2.07
C PHE A 366 17.65 -13.22 -1.49
N GLY A 367 18.97 -13.29 -1.41
CA GLY A 367 19.86 -12.20 -1.01
C GLY A 367 21.20 -12.32 -1.74
N ASP A 368 22.26 -12.64 -0.99
CA ASP A 368 23.53 -13.14 -1.56
C ASP A 368 23.31 -14.48 -2.25
N THR A 369 22.48 -15.36 -1.70
CA THR A 369 22.13 -16.69 -2.23
C THR A 369 20.63 -16.85 -2.38
N TRP A 370 20.17 -17.97 -2.96
CA TRP A 370 18.76 -18.34 -3.06
C TRP A 370 18.48 -19.54 -2.16
N LYS A 371 17.40 -19.50 -1.39
CA LYS A 371 16.97 -20.59 -0.53
C LYS A 371 15.49 -20.89 -0.66
N ILE A 372 15.19 -22.14 -0.99
CA ILE A 372 13.82 -22.67 -1.00
C ILE A 372 13.38 -22.92 0.45
N VAL A 373 12.17 -22.47 0.79
CA VAL A 373 11.55 -22.67 2.08
C VAL A 373 10.14 -23.24 1.87
N ASN A 374 9.98 -24.50 2.28
CA ASN A 374 8.70 -25.20 2.18
C ASN A 374 7.82 -24.85 3.38
N VAL A 375 6.62 -24.33 3.10
CA VAL A 375 5.65 -23.93 4.11
C VAL A 375 4.25 -24.42 3.75
N SER A 376 3.41 -24.62 4.78
CA SER A 376 2.00 -25.00 4.59
C SER A 376 1.22 -23.87 3.89
N ARG A 377 0.20 -24.19 3.10
CA ARG A 377 -0.65 -23.16 2.45
C ARG A 377 -1.67 -22.48 3.37
N LYS A 378 -1.81 -22.95 4.63
CA LYS A 378 -2.88 -22.51 5.54
C LYS A 378 -2.46 -21.43 6.56
N ASN A 379 -1.18 -21.36 6.90
CA ASN A 379 -0.66 -20.55 8.02
C ASN A 379 0.03 -19.28 7.50
N ILE A 380 -0.72 -18.33 6.96
CA ILE A 380 -0.18 -17.24 6.14
C ILE A 380 0.73 -16.31 6.96
N LEU A 381 0.25 -15.77 8.09
CA LEU A 381 1.03 -14.85 8.93
C LEU A 381 2.18 -15.58 9.64
N GLY A 382 1.92 -16.81 10.09
CA GLY A 382 2.92 -17.70 10.68
C GLY A 382 4.06 -18.01 9.71
N ASN A 383 3.76 -18.28 8.44
CA ASN A 383 4.77 -18.49 7.39
C ASN A 383 5.58 -17.22 7.12
N VAL A 384 4.98 -16.04 7.18
CA VAL A 384 5.74 -14.79 7.03
C VAL A 384 6.72 -14.61 8.19
N GLN A 385 6.34 -14.98 9.42
CA GLN A 385 7.27 -15.02 10.55
C GLN A 385 8.36 -16.09 10.39
N GLU A 386 8.03 -17.24 9.78
CA GLU A 386 8.99 -18.29 9.46
C GLU A 386 10.09 -17.78 8.54
N PHE A 387 9.72 -17.03 7.51
CA PHE A 387 10.66 -16.39 6.60
C PHE A 387 11.46 -15.30 7.30
N TYR A 388 10.82 -14.47 8.13
CA TYR A 388 11.50 -13.41 8.88
C TYR A 388 12.64 -13.96 9.75
N ARG A 389 12.38 -15.04 10.49
CA ARG A 389 13.39 -15.67 11.36
C ARG A 389 14.60 -16.20 10.58
N ARG A 390 14.46 -16.40 9.26
CA ARG A 390 15.48 -16.95 8.37
C ARG A 390 16.12 -15.90 7.46
N GLU A 391 15.78 -14.62 7.59
CA GLU A 391 16.24 -13.56 6.67
C GLU A 391 17.78 -13.53 6.51
N GLY A 392 18.52 -13.76 7.61
CA GLY A 392 19.98 -13.78 7.62
C GLY A 392 20.62 -15.02 6.99
N GLU A 393 19.85 -16.04 6.60
CA GLU A 393 20.40 -17.29 6.05
C GLU A 393 20.89 -17.16 4.60
N VAL A 394 20.48 -16.11 3.88
CA VAL A 394 20.81 -15.92 2.47
C VAL A 394 21.65 -14.68 2.19
N GLY A 395 22.05 -13.92 3.22
CA GLY A 395 22.76 -12.64 3.07
C GLY A 395 21.88 -11.51 2.53
N TYR A 396 22.48 -10.35 2.22
CA TYR A 396 21.75 -9.09 2.03
C TYR A 396 22.00 -8.38 0.68
N SER A 397 22.69 -8.99 -0.28
CA SER A 397 22.76 -8.53 -1.67
C SER A 397 21.45 -8.76 -2.42
N THR A 398 21.34 -8.29 -3.66
CA THR A 398 20.10 -8.36 -4.45
C THR A 398 20.26 -9.26 -5.68
N ASN A 399 20.77 -10.50 -5.49
CA ASN A 399 21.13 -11.42 -6.58
C ASN A 399 19.93 -12.22 -7.13
N GLY A 400 18.91 -11.55 -7.67
CA GLY A 400 17.71 -12.20 -8.19
C GLY A 400 17.96 -13.23 -9.32
N TYR A 401 19.10 -13.12 -10.02
CA TYR A 401 19.51 -14.08 -11.06
C TYR A 401 19.77 -15.50 -10.51
N LYS A 402 20.09 -15.64 -9.20
CA LYS A 402 20.37 -16.94 -8.57
C LYS A 402 19.14 -17.84 -8.48
N VAL A 403 17.94 -17.26 -8.44
CA VAL A 403 16.68 -18.00 -8.50
C VAL A 403 16.57 -18.76 -9.82
N ILE A 404 16.83 -18.08 -10.94
CA ILE A 404 16.77 -18.67 -12.27
C ILE A 404 17.93 -19.65 -12.48
N GLN A 405 19.12 -19.31 -12.00
CA GLN A 405 20.30 -20.18 -12.06
C GLN A 405 20.05 -21.54 -11.37
N ASP A 406 19.43 -21.52 -10.20
CA ASP A 406 19.04 -22.74 -9.47
C ASP A 406 18.05 -23.60 -10.26
N LEU A 407 17.04 -22.99 -10.88
CA LEU A 407 16.09 -23.70 -11.76
C LEU A 407 16.79 -24.35 -12.96
N ILE A 408 17.74 -23.65 -13.59
CA ILE A 408 18.55 -24.20 -14.70
C ILE A 408 19.40 -25.37 -14.21
N ALA A 409 20.11 -25.20 -13.10
CA ALA A 409 21.01 -26.21 -12.54
C ALA A 409 20.28 -27.52 -12.21
N ARG A 410 19.08 -27.40 -11.63
CA ARG A 410 18.20 -28.54 -11.30
C ARG A 410 17.36 -29.01 -12.50
N ARG A 411 17.50 -28.37 -13.66
CA ARG A 411 16.67 -28.58 -14.87
C ARG A 411 15.17 -28.55 -14.58
N GLN A 412 14.75 -27.72 -13.63
CA GLN A 412 13.35 -27.61 -13.23
C GLN A 412 12.63 -26.62 -14.16
N ILE A 413 11.58 -27.10 -14.82
CA ILE A 413 10.67 -26.28 -15.61
C ILE A 413 9.56 -25.76 -14.69
N VAL A 414 9.35 -24.44 -14.69
CA VAL A 414 8.21 -23.78 -14.07
C VAL A 414 7.52 -22.87 -15.08
N ASP A 415 6.20 -22.75 -14.98
CA ASP A 415 5.40 -21.94 -15.89
C ASP A 415 5.53 -20.45 -15.58
N LYS A 416 5.65 -20.11 -14.28
CA LYS A 416 5.69 -18.71 -13.82
C LYS A 416 6.75 -18.53 -12.74
N ILE A 417 7.63 -17.56 -12.92
CA ILE A 417 8.61 -17.10 -11.93
C ILE A 417 8.18 -15.73 -11.44
N MET A 418 8.12 -15.53 -10.13
CA MET A 418 7.62 -14.31 -9.50
C MET A 418 8.63 -13.80 -8.47
N LEU A 419 9.22 -12.63 -8.74
CA LEU A 419 10.19 -11.99 -7.85
C LEU A 419 9.54 -10.78 -7.16
N PHE A 420 9.49 -10.79 -5.83
CA PHE A 420 9.02 -9.66 -5.01
C PHE A 420 10.22 -8.86 -4.50
N THR A 421 10.46 -7.68 -5.08
CA THR A 421 11.73 -6.93 -4.95
C THR A 421 11.50 -5.41 -5.11
N ASP A 422 12.54 -4.61 -4.91
CA ASP A 422 12.60 -3.19 -5.29
C ASP A 422 13.13 -2.96 -6.72
N CYS A 423 13.37 -4.06 -7.46
CA CYS A 423 13.92 -4.11 -8.81
C CYS A 423 15.37 -3.60 -8.93
N GLN A 424 16.07 -3.35 -7.83
CA GLN A 424 17.51 -3.00 -7.80
C GLN A 424 18.39 -4.25 -7.85
N LEU A 425 18.03 -5.20 -8.71
CA LEU A 425 18.76 -6.45 -8.87
C LEU A 425 20.13 -6.20 -9.50
N TRP A 426 21.15 -6.86 -8.98
CA TRP A 426 22.52 -6.76 -9.48
C TRP A 426 23.30 -8.07 -9.27
N ASN A 427 24.60 -8.03 -9.54
CA ASN A 427 25.51 -9.14 -9.27
C ASN A 427 26.59 -8.74 -8.27
N SER A 428 26.48 -9.23 -7.04
CA SER A 428 27.48 -9.00 -6.00
C SER A 428 28.71 -9.91 -6.08
N ASP A 429 28.71 -10.92 -6.96
CA ASP A 429 29.84 -11.80 -7.16
C ASP A 429 30.85 -11.19 -8.16
N SER A 430 31.91 -10.57 -7.61
CA SER A 430 33.01 -9.99 -8.38
C SER A 430 33.86 -11.03 -9.13
N THR A 431 33.76 -12.31 -8.76
CA THR A 431 34.47 -13.42 -9.43
C THR A 431 33.70 -13.95 -10.64
N GLN A 432 32.37 -13.78 -10.65
CA GLN A 432 31.51 -14.03 -11.82
C GLN A 432 31.25 -12.74 -12.60
N ALA A 433 32.32 -12.01 -12.95
CA ALA A 433 32.28 -10.83 -13.81
C ALA A 433 31.98 -11.15 -15.30
N GLY A 434 31.12 -12.15 -15.55
CA GLY A 434 30.71 -12.56 -16.88
C GLY A 434 29.33 -12.01 -17.25
N ALA A 435 29.12 -11.76 -18.55
CA ALA A 435 27.84 -11.35 -19.14
C ALA A 435 26.63 -12.25 -18.80
N THR A 436 26.85 -13.40 -18.16
CA THR A 436 25.85 -14.40 -17.77
C THR A 436 25.26 -14.20 -16.36
N ALA A 437 25.88 -13.42 -15.48
CA ALA A 437 25.43 -13.24 -14.09
C ALA A 437 24.41 -12.10 -13.92
N THR A 438 23.59 -11.85 -14.93
CA THR A 438 22.49 -10.86 -14.86
C THR A 438 21.14 -11.57 -14.94
N LEU A 439 20.09 -10.97 -14.37
CA LEU A 439 18.74 -11.55 -14.46
C LEU A 439 18.32 -11.73 -15.93
N SER A 440 18.60 -10.75 -16.79
CA SER A 440 18.29 -10.80 -18.22
C SER A 440 19.01 -11.94 -18.95
N ALA A 441 20.30 -12.16 -18.65
CA ALA A 441 21.06 -13.25 -19.26
C ALA A 441 20.57 -14.63 -18.77
N GLN A 442 20.34 -14.80 -17.46
CA GLN A 442 19.80 -16.04 -16.91
C GLN A 442 18.41 -16.33 -17.44
N TRP A 443 17.55 -15.31 -17.60
CA TRP A 443 16.23 -15.47 -18.19
C TRP A 443 16.31 -15.95 -19.65
N THR A 444 17.21 -15.37 -20.44
CA THR A 444 17.45 -15.81 -21.83
C THR A 444 17.89 -17.28 -21.90
N LEU A 445 18.75 -17.71 -20.98
CA LEU A 445 19.16 -19.12 -20.87
C LEU A 445 18.00 -20.01 -20.45
N TYR A 446 17.21 -19.58 -19.46
CA TYR A 446 16.06 -20.34 -18.98
C TYR A 446 14.97 -20.52 -20.04
N LYS A 447 14.72 -19.51 -20.89
CA LYS A 447 13.76 -19.62 -22.01
C LYS A 447 14.14 -20.68 -23.03
N LYS A 448 15.42 -21.10 -23.12
CA LYS A 448 15.81 -22.26 -23.93
C LYS A 448 15.33 -23.59 -23.33
N LEU A 449 15.29 -23.67 -21.99
CA LEU A 449 14.80 -24.83 -21.24
C LEU A 449 13.26 -24.83 -21.12
N ALA A 450 12.67 -23.66 -20.89
CA ALA A 450 11.24 -23.47 -20.68
C ALA A 450 10.70 -22.34 -21.60
N PRO A 451 10.46 -22.60 -22.90
CA PRO A 451 10.07 -21.57 -23.87
C PRO A 451 8.74 -20.87 -23.57
N LYS A 452 7.86 -21.48 -22.77
CA LYS A 452 6.56 -20.91 -22.38
C LYS A 452 6.56 -20.23 -21.01
N ALA A 453 7.69 -20.25 -20.30
CA ALA A 453 7.78 -19.64 -18.98
C ALA A 453 7.57 -18.12 -19.06
N LYS A 454 6.92 -17.58 -18.03
CA LYS A 454 6.72 -16.14 -17.82
C LYS A 454 7.45 -15.66 -16.56
N LEU A 455 8.02 -14.46 -16.61
CA LEU A 455 8.71 -13.81 -15.49
C LEU A 455 7.89 -12.59 -15.05
N TYR A 456 7.56 -12.54 -13.77
CA TYR A 456 6.84 -11.46 -13.13
C TYR A 456 7.74 -10.79 -12.09
N LEU A 457 7.94 -9.49 -12.24
CA LEU A 457 8.67 -8.64 -11.31
C LEU A 457 7.65 -7.80 -10.54
N PHE A 458 7.51 -8.06 -9.24
CA PHE A 458 6.69 -7.27 -8.34
C PHE A 458 7.56 -6.15 -7.75
N ASP A 459 7.40 -4.95 -8.29
CA ASP A 459 8.13 -3.75 -7.89
C ASP A 459 7.46 -3.09 -6.68
N LEU A 460 8.14 -3.17 -5.54
CA LEU A 460 7.66 -2.61 -4.28
C LEU A 460 8.19 -1.19 -4.05
N ALA A 461 9.10 -0.69 -4.89
CA ALA A 461 9.78 0.58 -4.67
C ALA A 461 9.58 1.61 -5.79
N GLY A 462 9.26 1.21 -7.01
CA GLY A 462 8.90 2.10 -8.10
C GLY A 462 9.99 3.09 -8.48
N HIS A 463 11.24 2.62 -8.60
CA HIS A 463 12.40 3.45 -8.97
C HIS A 463 12.42 3.85 -10.46
N GLY A 464 11.46 3.38 -11.26
CA GLY A 464 11.33 3.74 -12.68
C GLY A 464 12.25 2.97 -13.63
N GLN A 465 12.92 1.93 -13.13
CA GLN A 465 13.87 1.13 -13.88
C GLN A 465 13.58 -0.36 -13.66
N ALA A 466 13.64 -1.15 -14.73
CA ALA A 466 13.45 -2.59 -14.67
C ALA A 466 14.76 -3.35 -14.97
N PRO A 467 15.09 -4.43 -14.24
CA PRO A 467 16.32 -5.21 -14.44
C PRO A 467 16.31 -6.04 -15.74
N VAL A 468 15.15 -6.15 -16.39
CA VAL A 468 14.97 -6.81 -17.68
C VAL A 468 14.07 -5.92 -18.54
N ASP A 469 14.29 -5.92 -19.86
CA ASP A 469 13.40 -5.19 -20.77
C ASP A 469 11.99 -5.76 -20.67
N VAL A 470 11.07 -4.98 -20.12
CA VAL A 470 9.64 -5.36 -20.00
C VAL A 470 8.94 -5.42 -21.36
N ARG A 471 9.60 -4.98 -22.44
CA ARG A 471 9.15 -5.17 -23.83
C ARG A 471 9.64 -6.50 -24.42
N ALA A 472 10.54 -7.21 -23.73
CA ALA A 472 10.90 -8.57 -24.09
C ALA A 472 9.71 -9.51 -23.85
N SER A 473 9.56 -10.50 -24.73
CA SER A 473 8.49 -11.49 -24.64
C SER A 473 8.50 -12.20 -23.27
N ASP A 474 7.33 -12.25 -22.63
CA ASP A 474 7.03 -12.96 -21.38
C ASP A 474 7.67 -12.40 -20.10
N VAL A 475 8.05 -11.11 -20.07
CA VAL A 475 8.48 -10.41 -18.85
C VAL A 475 7.47 -9.33 -18.50
N TYR A 476 7.02 -9.29 -17.25
CA TYR A 476 5.99 -8.39 -16.78
C TYR A 476 6.40 -7.67 -15.50
N LEU A 477 6.13 -6.37 -15.41
CA LEU A 477 6.33 -5.57 -14.21
C LEU A 477 4.97 -5.24 -13.58
N ILE A 478 4.84 -5.50 -12.28
CA ILE A 478 3.64 -5.21 -11.50
C ILE A 478 4.08 -4.41 -10.28
N ALA A 479 3.55 -3.22 -10.10
CA ALA A 479 3.92 -2.37 -8.97
C ALA A 479 2.77 -2.24 -7.96
N GLY A 480 3.12 -2.20 -6.67
CA GLY A 480 2.18 -1.86 -5.60
C GLY A 480 2.37 -2.65 -4.29
N TRP A 481 1.67 -2.21 -3.25
CA TRP A 481 1.71 -2.80 -1.90
C TRP A 481 0.42 -3.52 -1.49
N SER A 482 -0.61 -3.45 -2.33
CA SER A 482 -1.93 -4.04 -2.09
C SER A 482 -2.03 -5.40 -2.77
N ASP A 483 -2.89 -6.27 -2.24
CA ASP A 483 -3.41 -7.48 -2.90
C ASP A 483 -3.98 -7.24 -4.31
N LYS A 484 -4.35 -5.99 -4.66
CA LYS A 484 -4.77 -5.59 -6.01
C LYS A 484 -3.69 -5.77 -7.08
N VAL A 485 -2.42 -5.93 -6.70
CA VAL A 485 -1.38 -6.37 -7.63
C VAL A 485 -1.71 -7.71 -8.29
N PHE A 486 -2.50 -8.57 -7.64
CA PHE A 486 -2.92 -9.85 -8.20
C PHE A 486 -4.04 -9.72 -9.24
N ASP A 487 -4.84 -8.65 -9.20
CA ASP A 487 -5.80 -8.34 -10.26
C ASP A 487 -5.05 -7.95 -11.55
N VAL A 488 -3.98 -7.16 -11.41
CA VAL A 488 -3.06 -6.82 -12.52
C VAL A 488 -2.33 -8.06 -13.04
N LEU A 489 -1.86 -8.95 -12.15
CA LEU A 489 -1.28 -10.25 -12.52
C LEU A 489 -2.24 -11.06 -13.40
N ASN A 490 -3.51 -11.16 -13.00
CA ASN A 490 -4.51 -11.90 -13.74
C ASN A 490 -4.76 -11.29 -15.13
N ALA A 491 -4.86 -9.95 -15.21
CA ALA A 491 -5.02 -9.25 -16.47
C ALA A 491 -3.85 -9.52 -17.44
N LEU A 492 -2.62 -9.41 -16.93
CA LEU A 492 -1.40 -9.69 -17.70
C LEU A 492 -1.31 -11.16 -18.14
N ASP A 493 -1.69 -12.10 -17.29
CA ASP A 493 -1.64 -13.52 -17.63
C ASP A 493 -2.63 -13.88 -18.75
N GLU A 494 -3.75 -13.16 -18.82
CA GLU A 494 -4.78 -13.24 -19.87
C GLU A 494 -4.43 -12.43 -21.14
N GLY A 495 -3.25 -11.80 -21.19
CA GLY A 495 -2.78 -11.04 -22.35
C GLY A 495 -3.33 -9.62 -22.45
N ARG A 496 -3.94 -9.09 -21.38
CA ARG A 496 -4.37 -7.68 -21.30
C ARG A 496 -3.22 -6.80 -20.81
N ALA A 497 -3.30 -5.50 -21.09
CA ALA A 497 -2.30 -4.53 -20.61
C ALA A 497 -2.42 -4.28 -19.10
N ALA A 498 -1.29 -4.07 -18.42
CA ALA A 498 -1.23 -3.79 -16.98
C ALA A 498 -2.11 -2.60 -16.55
N LEU A 499 -2.21 -1.58 -17.41
CA LEU A 499 -2.90 -0.33 -17.13
C LEU A 499 -4.39 -0.33 -17.54
N SER A 500 -4.89 -1.43 -18.11
CA SER A 500 -6.27 -1.53 -18.58
C SER A 500 -7.31 -1.36 -17.46
N GLU A 501 -6.96 -1.67 -16.21
CA GLU A 501 -7.84 -1.44 -15.05
C GLU A 501 -8.03 0.05 -14.73
N ILE A 502 -7.07 0.91 -15.09
CA ILE A 502 -7.14 2.36 -14.90
C ILE A 502 -8.07 2.98 -15.96
N GLU A 503 -8.00 2.49 -17.19
CA GLU A 503 -8.82 2.97 -18.31
C GLU A 503 -10.33 2.72 -18.07
N LYS A 504 -10.69 1.76 -17.22
CA LYS A 504 -12.08 1.47 -16.82
C LYS A 504 -12.66 2.45 -15.79
N ILE A 505 -11.83 3.31 -15.18
CA ILE A 505 -12.29 4.24 -14.15
C ILE A 505 -13.11 5.37 -14.79
N ALA A 506 -14.32 5.60 -14.28
CA ALA A 506 -15.16 6.71 -14.70
C ALA A 506 -14.76 8.02 -14.00
N LEU A 507 -14.73 9.13 -14.75
CA LEU A 507 -14.38 10.46 -14.25
C LEU A 507 -15.61 11.33 -13.97
#